data_AF-A0AAV2IN04-F1
#
_entry.id   AF-A0AAV2IN04-F1
#
_cell.length_a   1.000
_cell.length_b   1.000
_cell.length_c   1.000
_cell.angle_alpha   90.00
_cell.angle_beta   90.00
_cell.angle_gamma   90.00
#
_symmetry.space_group_name_H-M   'P 1'
#
loop_
_entity.id
_entity.type
_entity.pdbx_description
1 polymer ?
#
loop_
_entity_poly.entity_id
_entity_poly.type
_entity_poly.pdbx_seq_one_letter_code
_entity_poly.pdbx_strand_id
1 'polypeptide(L)'
;EEDFNPHRWCCQDSSSPSKFCNLFNEVRPDYGCSLEAEFISGRALGDPHILTADGLSYTFNGLGEYILFKISVPFFMLQGRTKQVVNSQGIKVNATVFVAFAAQEGNYS
;
A
#
# COMPACT_ATOMS: atom_id res chain seq x y z
N GLU A 1 -0.52 1.20 9.32
CA GLU A 1 -1.13 0.45 10.44
C GLU A 1 -0.74 1.04 11.79
N GLU A 2 0.53 1.44 11.97
CA GLU A 2 1.04 1.93 13.26
C GLU A 2 0.38 3.21 13.79
N ASP A 3 -0.03 4.16 12.94
CA ASP A 3 -0.67 5.41 13.41
C ASP A 3 -2.20 5.35 13.41
N PHE A 4 -2.83 4.30 12.85
CA PHE A 4 -4.29 4.21 12.75
C PHE A 4 -4.97 3.99 14.11
N ASN A 5 -4.51 2.98 14.86
CA ASN A 5 -5.07 2.67 16.17
C ASN A 5 -4.75 3.76 17.21
N PRO A 6 -3.49 4.25 17.31
CA PRO A 6 -3.17 5.35 18.23
C PRO A 6 -3.93 6.64 17.92
N HIS A 7 -4.08 7.02 16.64
CA HIS A 7 -4.89 8.19 16.28
C HIS A 7 -6.34 8.02 16.73
N ARG A 8 -6.96 6.85 16.48
CA ARG A 8 -8.33 6.57 16.93
C ARG A 8 -8.46 6.66 18.46
N TRP A 9 -7.54 6.05 19.20
CA TRP A 9 -7.57 6.08 20.66
C TRP A 9 -7.42 7.49 21.22
N CYS A 10 -6.55 8.31 20.65
CA CYS A 10 -6.32 9.67 21.11
C CYS A 10 -7.44 10.63 20.68
N CYS A 11 -7.86 10.56 19.41
CA CYS A 11 -8.75 11.54 18.79
C CYS A 11 -10.24 11.17 18.83
N GLN A 12 -10.61 9.94 19.20
CA GLN A 12 -12.01 9.50 19.27
C GLN A 12 -12.34 8.86 20.62
N ASP A 13 -11.56 7.87 21.06
CA ASP A 13 -11.95 7.01 22.18
C ASP A 13 -11.47 7.54 23.55
N SER A 14 -10.68 8.63 23.59
CA SER A 14 -10.12 9.17 24.82
C SER A 14 -11.15 9.95 25.66
N SER A 15 -10.85 10.15 26.94
CA SER A 15 -11.67 10.95 27.86
C SER A 15 -11.72 12.45 27.52
N SER A 16 -10.80 12.92 26.68
CA SER A 16 -10.77 14.31 26.19
C SER A 16 -10.20 14.34 24.76
N PRO A 17 -11.02 13.97 23.76
CA PRO A 17 -10.56 13.77 22.38
C PRO A 17 -9.77 14.94 21.81
N SER A 18 -10.25 16.17 21.99
CA SER A 18 -9.54 17.36 21.49
C SER A 18 -8.15 17.55 22.09
N LYS A 19 -8.00 17.30 23.40
CA LYS A 19 -6.71 17.46 24.10
C LYS A 19 -5.71 16.40 23.65
N PHE A 20 -6.14 15.14 23.64
CA PHE A 20 -5.26 14.03 23.31
C PHE A 20 -4.95 13.97 21.81
N CYS A 21 -5.86 14.42 20.95
CA CYS A 21 -5.58 14.57 19.52
C CYS A 21 -4.52 15.64 19.26
N ASN A 22 -4.58 16.78 19.96
CA ASN A 22 -3.56 17.81 19.83
C ASN A 22 -2.16 17.28 20.20
N LEU A 23 -2.04 16.54 21.31
CA LEU A 23 -0.78 15.93 21.73
C LEU A 23 -0.28 14.87 20.75
N PHE A 24 -1.19 14.08 20.16
CA PHE A 24 -0.84 13.13 19.11
C PHE A 24 -0.25 13.85 17.89
N ASN A 25 -0.90 14.93 17.46
CA ASN A 25 -0.49 15.74 16.31
C ASN A 25 0.80 16.55 16.55
N GLU A 26 1.23 16.76 17.80
CA GLU A 26 2.55 17.35 18.09
C GLU A 26 3.71 16.41 17.70
N VAL A 27 3.51 15.09 17.82
CA VAL A 27 4.53 14.07 17.49
C VAL A 27 4.30 13.48 16.10
N ARG A 28 3.05 13.42 15.67
CA ARG A 28 2.59 12.91 14.38
C ARG A 28 1.79 13.99 13.65
N PRO A 29 2.41 15.12 13.27
CA PRO A 29 1.71 16.20 12.64
C PRO A 29 1.09 15.75 11.32
N ASP A 30 -0.15 16.17 11.13
CA ASP A 30 -0.81 16.04 9.86
C ASP A 30 -0.17 17.05 8.87
N TYR A 31 0.61 16.53 7.92
CA TYR A 31 1.28 17.34 6.91
C TYR A 31 0.33 17.84 5.80
N GLY A 32 -0.99 17.71 5.97
CA GLY A 32 -1.96 18.22 5.01
C GLY A 32 -2.09 17.36 3.75
N CYS A 33 -1.70 16.08 3.84
CA CYS A 33 -2.09 15.06 2.84
C CYS A 33 -3.49 14.47 3.12
N SER A 34 -4.17 14.96 4.15
CA SER A 34 -5.44 14.51 4.71
C SER A 34 -6.64 15.36 4.22
N LEU A 35 -6.76 15.57 2.91
CA LEU A 35 -8.10 15.87 2.36
C LEU A 35 -8.93 14.62 2.59
N GLU A 36 -9.92 14.63 3.51
CA GLU A 36 -10.91 13.55 3.79
C GLU A 36 -10.63 12.29 2.98
N ALA A 37 -9.50 11.64 3.26
CA ALA A 37 -8.98 10.69 2.30
C ALA A 37 -9.81 9.46 2.58
N GLU A 38 -10.82 9.20 1.76
CA GLU A 38 -11.18 7.82 1.51
C GLU A 38 -9.84 7.14 1.25
N PHE A 39 -9.40 6.30 2.19
CA PHE A 39 -8.16 5.57 2.06
C PHE A 39 -8.35 4.68 0.84
N ILE A 40 -7.93 5.17 -0.32
CA ILE A 40 -8.05 4.44 -1.56
C ILE A 40 -6.97 3.37 -1.54
N SER A 41 -7.29 2.22 -0.96
CA SER A 41 -6.35 1.12 -0.79
C SER A 41 -6.30 0.26 -2.04
N GLY A 42 -5.19 0.31 -2.78
CA GLY A 42 -4.83 -0.75 -3.70
C GLY A 42 -4.20 -1.93 -2.96
N ARG A 43 -4.46 -3.16 -3.40
CA ARG A 43 -3.85 -4.36 -2.80
C ARG A 43 -3.35 -5.31 -3.88
N ALA A 44 -2.19 -5.89 -3.67
CA ALA A 44 -1.62 -6.95 -4.49
C ALA A 44 -1.36 -8.14 -3.57
N LEU A 45 -2.15 -9.20 -3.70
CA LEU A 45 -2.12 -10.36 -2.80
C LEU A 45 -1.86 -11.63 -3.62
N GLY A 46 -0.95 -12.49 -3.15
CA GLY A 46 -0.73 -13.83 -3.70
C GLY A 46 -0.23 -13.87 -5.16
N ASP A 47 -0.89 -14.69 -5.97
CA ASP A 47 -0.76 -14.88 -7.42
C ASP A 47 -1.69 -13.92 -8.17
N PRO A 48 -1.21 -13.07 -9.10
CA PRO A 48 -1.42 -11.64 -8.92
C PRO A 48 -2.88 -11.23 -8.99
N HIS A 49 -3.49 -11.16 -7.82
CA HIS A 49 -4.80 -10.57 -7.61
C HIS A 49 -4.59 -9.11 -7.21
N ILE A 50 -4.95 -8.24 -8.14
CA ILE A 50 -4.74 -6.80 -8.04
C ILE A 50 -6.10 -6.16 -7.82
N LEU A 51 -6.26 -5.49 -6.69
CA LEU A 51 -7.33 -4.53 -6.46
C LEU A 51 -6.76 -3.14 -6.76
N THR A 52 -7.25 -2.50 -7.82
CA THR A 52 -6.85 -1.15 -8.20
C THR A 52 -7.47 -0.12 -7.26
N ALA A 53 -6.93 1.10 -7.30
CA ALA A 53 -7.37 2.21 -6.45
C ALA A 53 -8.88 2.51 -6.63
N ASP A 54 -9.40 2.43 -7.85
CA ASP A 54 -10.83 2.59 -8.15
C ASP A 54 -11.70 1.37 -7.76
N GLY A 55 -11.16 0.41 -7.02
CA GLY A 55 -11.90 -0.73 -6.46
C GLY A 55 -12.14 -1.88 -7.45
N LEU A 56 -11.49 -1.87 -8.61
CA LEU A 56 -11.62 -2.94 -9.61
C LEU A 56 -10.64 -4.08 -9.34
N SER A 57 -11.13 -5.32 -9.45
CA SER A 57 -10.35 -6.53 -9.19
C SER A 57 -9.92 -7.20 -10.47
N TYR A 58 -8.63 -7.54 -10.57
CA TYR A 58 -8.02 -8.19 -11.71
C TYR A 58 -7.17 -9.39 -11.29
N THR A 59 -7.11 -10.39 -12.16
CA THR A 59 -6.13 -11.47 -12.09
C THR A 59 -5.12 -11.28 -13.22
N PHE A 60 -3.84 -11.19 -12.89
CA PHE A 60 -2.78 -10.88 -13.86
C PHE A 60 -1.60 -11.85 -13.77
N ASN A 61 -1.56 -12.87 -14.63
CA ASN A 61 -0.48 -13.87 -14.64
C ASN A 61 0.74 -13.46 -15.50
N GLY A 62 1.09 -12.17 -15.51
CA GLY A 62 2.28 -11.69 -16.22
C GLY A 62 3.57 -12.20 -15.56
N LEU A 63 4.56 -12.59 -16.36
CA LEU A 63 5.91 -12.96 -15.92
C LEU A 63 6.88 -11.83 -16.21
N GLY A 64 7.34 -11.12 -15.17
CA GLY A 64 8.29 -10.02 -15.34
C GLY A 64 8.28 -9.03 -14.19
N GLU A 65 8.61 -7.78 -14.52
CA GLU A 65 8.63 -6.65 -13.61
C GLU A 65 7.64 -5.59 -14.07
N TYR A 66 6.85 -5.07 -13.14
CA TYR A 66 5.74 -4.19 -13.42
C TYR A 66 5.71 -3.03 -12.44
N ILE A 67 5.31 -1.84 -12.93
CA ILE A 67 4.99 -0.70 -12.08
C ILE A 67 3.54 -0.89 -11.61
N LEU A 68 3.36 -1.10 -10.31
CA LEU A 68 2.05 -1.30 -9.69
C LEU A 68 1.38 0.02 -9.31
N PHE A 69 2.18 1.03 -8.98
CA PHE A 69 1.68 2.35 -8.60
C PHE A 69 2.71 3.41 -8.95
N LYS A 70 2.27 4.56 -9.47
CA LYS A 70 3.13 5.69 -9.82
C LYS A 70 2.40 7.00 -9.61
N ILE A 71 2.97 7.86 -8.77
CA ILE A 71 2.54 9.25 -8.58
C ILE A 71 3.64 10.17 -9.12
N SER A 72 3.24 11.23 -9.82
CA SER A 72 4.19 12.20 -10.38
C SER A 72 4.67 13.23 -9.35
N VAL A 73 3.77 13.75 -8.50
CA VAL A 73 4.07 14.79 -7.51
C VAL A 73 3.21 14.59 -6.24
N PRO A 74 3.82 14.36 -5.06
CA PRO A 74 5.23 14.01 -4.87
C PRO A 74 5.55 12.71 -5.63
N PHE A 75 6.80 12.57 -6.09
CA PHE A 75 7.18 11.38 -6.84
C PHE A 75 7.07 10.14 -5.94
N PHE A 76 6.34 9.14 -6.40
CA PHE A 76 6.31 7.82 -5.77
C PHE A 76 6.20 6.75 -6.85
N MET A 77 6.91 5.64 -6.67
CA MET A 77 6.78 4.47 -7.53
C MET A 77 6.84 3.19 -6.71
N LEU A 78 5.90 2.27 -6.97
CA LEU A 78 5.92 0.89 -6.48
C LEU A 78 6.10 -0.04 -7.67
N GLN A 79 7.14 -0.86 -7.61
CA GLN A 79 7.40 -1.93 -8.57
C GLN A 79 7.18 -3.30 -7.92
N GLY A 80 6.68 -4.25 -8.71
CA GLY A 80 6.53 -5.65 -8.32
C GLY A 80 7.17 -6.57 -9.35
N ARG A 81 7.86 -7.60 -8.86
CA ARG A 81 8.41 -8.68 -9.68
C ARG A 81 7.61 -9.95 -9.47
N THR A 82 7.28 -10.63 -10.56
CA THR A 82 6.61 -11.93 -10.53
C THR A 82 7.54 -13.06 -10.97
N LYS A 83 7.27 -14.27 -10.48
CA LYS A 83 7.95 -15.50 -10.90
C LYS A 83 6.92 -16.55 -11.27
N GLN A 84 7.25 -17.39 -12.24
CA GLN A 84 6.41 -18.53 -12.61
C GLN A 84 6.33 -19.54 -11.47
N VAL A 85 5.11 -19.97 -11.15
CA VAL A 85 4.86 -20.97 -10.11
C VAL A 85 5.34 -22.34 -10.59
N VAL A 86 5.93 -23.08 -9.66
CA VAL A 86 6.33 -24.47 -9.83
C VAL A 86 5.55 -25.28 -8.79
N ASN A 87 4.83 -26.30 -9.22
CA ASN A 87 4.05 -27.13 -8.31
C ASN A 87 4.96 -28.06 -7.47
N SER A 88 4.37 -28.80 -6.53
CA SER A 88 5.11 -29.76 -5.68
C SER A 88 5.84 -30.87 -6.45
N GLN A 89 5.50 -31.08 -7.72
CA GLN A 89 6.12 -32.06 -8.62
C GLN A 89 7.22 -31.45 -9.50
N GLY A 90 7.58 -30.17 -9.30
CA GLY A 90 8.59 -29.50 -10.12
C GLY A 90 8.10 -29.02 -11.48
N ILE A 91 6.80 -29.10 -11.76
CA ILE A 91 6.21 -28.72 -13.05
C ILE A 91 5.85 -27.24 -13.01
N LYS A 92 6.27 -26.52 -14.05
CA LYS A 92 5.88 -25.13 -14.29
C LYS A 92 4.40 -25.06 -14.63
N VAL A 93 3.65 -24.26 -13.88
CA VAL A 93 2.24 -23.99 -14.17
C VAL A 93 2.10 -22.64 -14.88
N ASN A 94 0.99 -22.45 -15.59
CA ASN A 94 0.68 -21.19 -16.28
C ASN A 94 0.11 -20.15 -15.30
N ALA A 95 0.85 -19.89 -14.23
CA ALA A 95 0.53 -18.93 -13.20
C ALA A 95 1.83 -18.28 -12.68
N THR A 96 1.72 -17.06 -12.18
CA THR A 96 2.83 -16.35 -11.55
C THR A 96 2.51 -15.99 -10.11
N VAL A 97 3.51 -15.60 -9.33
CA VAL A 97 3.36 -15.07 -7.95
C VAL A 97 4.28 -13.89 -7.78
N PHE A 98 3.91 -12.92 -6.95
CA PHE A 98 4.83 -11.87 -6.55
C PHE A 98 5.97 -12.46 -5.71
N VAL A 99 7.20 -12.04 -6.02
CA VAL A 99 8.41 -12.50 -5.32
C VAL A 99 9.28 -11.37 -4.78
N ALA A 100 9.07 -10.13 -5.25
CA ALA A 100 9.77 -8.96 -4.73
C ALA A 100 8.95 -7.70 -5.00
N PHE A 101 9.13 -6.72 -4.12
CA PHE A 101 8.61 -5.36 -4.27
C PHE A 101 9.72 -4.36 -4.00
N ALA A 102 9.68 -3.22 -4.69
CA ALA A 102 10.56 -2.09 -4.46
C ALA A 102 9.74 -0.80 -4.53
N ALA A 103 9.99 0.13 -3.61
CA ALA A 103 9.33 1.41 -3.58
C ALA A 103 10.36 2.55 -3.54
N GLN A 104 10.07 3.62 -4.26
CA GLN A 104 10.82 4.87 -4.22
C GLN A 104 9.86 6.01 -3.92
N GLU A 105 10.20 6.84 -2.94
CA GLU A 105 9.51 8.09 -2.62
C GLU A 105 10.49 9.26 -2.77
N GLY A 106 10.03 10.34 -3.39
CA GLY A 106 10.82 11.54 -3.62
C GLY A 106 11.85 11.41 -4.76
N ASN A 107 12.33 12.57 -5.21
CA ASN A 107 13.47 12.68 -6.12
C ASN A 107 14.75 12.93 -5.31
N TYR A 108 15.03 12.06 -4.34
CA TYR A 108 16.30 12.15 -3.62
C TYR A 108 17.40 11.59 -4.53
N SER A 109 18.15 12.52 -5.15
CA SER A 109 19.41 12.27 -5.85
C SER A 109 20.54 11.99 -4.87
#